data_AF-A0A814K8Y9-F1
#
_entry.id   AF-A0A814K8Y9-F1
#
_cell.length_a   1.000
_cell.length_b   1.000
_cell.length_c   1.000
_cell.angle_alpha   90.00
_cell.angle_beta   90.00
_cell.angle_gamma   90.00
#
_symmetry.space_group_name_H-M   'P 1'
#
loop_
_entity.id
_entity.type
_entity.pdbx_description
1 polymer ?
#
loop_
_entity_poly.entity_id
_entity_poly.type
_entity_poly.pdbx_seq_one_letter_code
_entity_poly.pdbx_strand_id
1 'polypeptide(L)'
;MNRIYSWFHNKNNLSLSTISRKDFIESLIVHKKIKEFLSCLRQKHDRTLCIDEFFELLPTILDENYMTNLFELISKISRLTSKQLSTIIVKKLSRAISNENFDLCEKILHLSFQTLQISLSTFELIKLIHSCSNKNKLIRCLSILIEKNLPHDCEYLSWILIIIFEYYIIGDEIIIEYLLNL
;
A
#
# COMPACT_ATOMS: atom_id res chain seq x y z
N MET A 1 10.45 -4.72 -21.99
CA MET A 1 10.56 -3.60 -22.94
C MET A 1 9.38 -3.56 -23.93
N ASN A 2 8.16 -3.97 -23.56
CA ASN A 2 7.09 -4.23 -24.55
C ASN A 2 5.94 -3.19 -24.62
N ARG A 3 5.81 -2.26 -23.65
CA ARG A 3 4.75 -1.22 -23.70
C ARG A 3 5.08 -0.02 -24.59
N ILE A 4 6.36 0.23 -24.87
CA ILE A 4 6.78 1.33 -25.76
C ILE A 4 6.53 0.97 -27.23
N TYR A 5 6.66 -0.30 -27.60
CA TYR A 5 6.42 -0.76 -28.97
C TYR A 5 4.94 -0.91 -29.32
N SER A 6 4.05 -1.18 -28.35
CA SER A 6 2.61 -1.24 -28.61
C SER A 6 2.01 0.13 -29.00
N TRP A 7 2.68 1.24 -28.65
CA TRP A 7 2.29 2.59 -29.04
C TRP A 7 2.56 2.91 -30.52
N PHE A 8 3.62 2.34 -31.10
CA PHE A 8 3.97 2.62 -32.50
C PHE A 8 3.21 1.73 -33.50
N HIS A 9 2.57 0.65 -33.05
CA HIS A 9 1.97 -0.35 -33.94
C HIS A 9 0.47 -0.16 -34.20
N ASN A 10 -0.22 0.71 -33.46
CA ASN A 10 -1.67 0.96 -33.59
C ASN A 10 -1.97 2.29 -34.29
N LYS A 11 -1.49 2.43 -35.53
CA LYS A 11 -1.72 3.63 -36.35
C LYS A 11 -3.13 3.71 -36.99
N ASN A 12 -3.99 2.71 -36.79
CA ASN A 12 -5.24 2.58 -37.56
C ASN A 12 -6.56 2.67 -36.76
N ASN A 13 -6.55 2.89 -35.44
CA ASN A 13 -7.81 3.03 -34.68
C ASN A 13 -7.94 4.45 -34.11
N LEU A 14 -8.69 5.27 -34.86
CA LEU A 14 -8.98 6.69 -34.67
C LEU A 14 -9.87 7.03 -33.45
N SER A 15 -9.85 6.26 -32.36
CA SER A 15 -10.68 6.51 -31.16
C SER A 15 -9.91 6.61 -29.83
N LEU A 16 -8.58 6.55 -29.84
CA LEU A 16 -7.73 6.69 -28.65
C LEU A 16 -7.19 8.12 -28.42
N SER A 17 -7.76 9.11 -29.10
CA SER A 17 -7.28 10.49 -29.12
C SER A 17 -7.69 11.29 -27.87
N THR A 18 -7.21 10.91 -26.68
CA THR A 18 -7.15 11.81 -25.51
C THR A 18 -6.25 11.29 -24.40
N ILE A 19 -5.13 10.62 -24.70
CA ILE A 19 -4.03 10.57 -23.73
C ILE A 19 -3.33 11.93 -23.85
N SER A 20 -3.55 12.82 -22.88
CA SER A 20 -3.04 14.18 -22.95
C SER A 20 -1.51 14.15 -23.00
N ARG A 21 -0.87 15.10 -23.68
CA ARG A 21 0.61 15.24 -23.68
C ARG A 21 1.19 15.22 -22.27
N LYS A 22 0.40 15.69 -21.28
CA LYS A 22 0.75 15.70 -19.87
C LYS A 22 0.90 14.28 -19.31
N ASP A 23 -0.05 13.39 -19.58
CA ASP A 23 -0.01 11.99 -19.11
C ASP A 23 1.19 11.22 -19.69
N PHE A 24 1.56 11.51 -20.94
CA PHE A 24 2.74 10.93 -21.57
C PHE A 24 4.05 11.41 -20.92
N ILE A 25 4.16 12.70 -20.64
CA ILE A 25 5.34 13.27 -19.96
C ILE A 25 5.45 12.73 -18.52
N GLU A 26 4.33 12.67 -17.80
CA GLU A 26 4.29 12.09 -16.45
C GLU A 26 4.71 10.62 -16.46
N SER A 27 4.25 9.83 -17.42
CA SER A 27 4.67 8.43 -17.60
C SER A 27 6.18 8.29 -17.83
N LEU A 28 6.78 9.15 -18.64
CA LEU A 28 8.23 9.16 -18.88
C LEU A 28 9.03 9.53 -17.62
N ILE A 29 8.55 10.51 -16.84
CA ILE A 29 9.18 10.91 -15.58
C ILE A 29 9.15 9.76 -14.58
N VAL A 30 7.99 9.11 -14.41
CA VAL A 30 7.85 7.93 -13.54
C VAL A 30 8.80 6.83 -13.98
N HIS A 31 8.88 6.56 -15.29
CA HIS A 31 9.78 5.53 -15.83
C HIS A 31 11.26 5.84 -15.56
N LYS A 32 11.67 7.11 -15.68
CA LYS A 32 13.04 7.55 -15.36
C LYS A 32 13.36 7.35 -13.88
N LYS A 33 12.48 7.79 -12.97
CA LYS A 33 12.66 7.62 -11.53
C LYS A 33 12.73 6.14 -11.12
N ILE A 34 11.94 5.28 -11.73
CA ILE A 34 12.01 3.83 -11.50
C ILE A 34 13.38 3.26 -11.90
N LYS A 35 13.97 3.71 -13.03
CA LYS A 35 15.31 3.28 -13.44
C LYS A 35 16.39 3.74 -12.46
N GLU A 36 16.31 4.99 -12.01
CA GLU A 36 17.23 5.55 -11.01
C GLU A 36 17.15 4.75 -9.70
N PHE A 37 15.92 4.48 -9.24
CA PHE A 37 15.67 3.64 -8.07
C PHE A 37 16.22 2.21 -8.22
N LEU A 38 16.01 1.55 -9.37
CA LEU A 38 16.55 0.21 -9.62
C LEU A 38 18.09 0.19 -9.64
N SER A 39 18.71 1.30 -10.07
CA SER A 39 20.15 1.50 -9.97
C SER A 39 20.59 1.67 -8.51
N CYS A 40 19.88 2.49 -7.72
CA CYS A 40 20.10 2.69 -6.28
C CYS A 40 20.11 1.35 -5.53
N LEU A 41 19.08 0.51 -5.75
CA LEU A 41 19.00 -0.81 -5.11
C LEU A 41 20.20 -1.73 -5.42
N ARG A 42 20.77 -1.63 -6.62
CA ARG A 42 21.91 -2.46 -7.04
C ARG A 42 23.22 -2.04 -6.37
N GLN A 43 23.38 -0.78 -6.00
CA GLN A 43 24.61 -0.21 -5.43
C GLN A 43 24.82 -0.54 -3.94
N LYS A 44 23.91 -1.30 -3.32
CA LYS A 44 23.97 -1.90 -1.97
C LYS A 44 24.07 -0.95 -0.76
N HIS A 45 24.48 0.30 -0.91
CA HIS A 45 24.86 1.12 0.24
C HIS A 45 23.71 1.69 1.10
N ASP A 46 22.47 1.82 0.59
CA ASP A 46 21.34 2.31 1.39
C ASP A 46 19.98 1.78 0.89
N ARG A 47 19.82 0.46 0.92
CA ARG A 47 18.63 -0.21 0.35
C ARG A 47 17.30 0.21 1.00
N THR A 48 17.33 0.52 2.29
CA THR A 48 16.16 1.00 3.04
C THR A 48 15.73 2.38 2.54
N LEU A 49 16.68 3.30 2.35
CA LEU A 49 16.39 4.65 1.83
C LEU A 49 15.89 4.58 0.40
N CYS A 50 16.49 3.74 -0.46
CA CYS A 50 15.97 3.56 -1.82
C CYS A 50 14.49 3.13 -1.74
N ILE A 51 14.15 2.09 -0.96
CA ILE A 51 12.76 1.59 -0.83
C ILE A 51 11.82 2.66 -0.28
N ASP A 52 12.30 3.50 0.64
CA ASP A 52 11.51 4.62 1.13
C ASP A 52 11.13 5.60 0.02
N GLU A 53 12.01 5.84 -0.97
CA GLU A 53 11.69 6.66 -2.14
C GLU A 53 10.69 5.99 -3.08
N PHE A 54 10.72 4.66 -3.21
CA PHE A 54 9.72 3.93 -4.00
C PHE A 54 8.31 4.15 -3.49
N PHE A 55 8.12 4.15 -2.16
CA PHE A 55 6.81 4.40 -1.56
C PHE A 55 6.29 5.82 -1.88
N GLU A 56 7.16 6.82 -2.01
CA GLU A 56 6.77 8.18 -2.43
C GLU A 56 6.36 8.24 -3.91
N LEU A 57 6.76 7.26 -4.73
CA LEU A 57 6.38 7.19 -6.15
C LEU A 57 5.04 6.49 -6.38
N LEU A 58 4.56 5.66 -5.45
CA LEU A 58 3.30 4.93 -5.59
C LEU A 58 2.10 5.82 -5.99
N PRO A 59 1.90 7.02 -5.39
CA PRO A 59 0.80 7.90 -5.75
C PRO A 59 0.81 8.30 -7.24
N THR A 60 1.98 8.40 -7.86
CA THR A 60 2.13 8.79 -9.27
C THR A 60 1.87 7.66 -10.26
N ILE A 61 1.81 6.41 -9.80
CA ILE A 61 1.53 5.25 -10.64
C ILE A 61 0.01 5.02 -10.68
N LEU A 62 -0.59 5.16 -11.86
CA LEU A 62 -2.04 4.99 -12.06
C LEU A 62 -2.45 3.53 -12.30
N ASP A 63 -1.58 2.72 -12.90
CA ASP A 63 -1.86 1.31 -13.22
C ASP A 63 -1.49 0.41 -12.03
N GLU A 64 -2.50 -0.08 -11.32
CA GLU A 64 -2.37 -0.96 -10.14
C GLU A 64 -1.64 -2.27 -10.45
N ASN A 65 -1.87 -2.85 -11.63
CA ASN A 65 -1.18 -4.07 -12.06
C ASN A 65 0.30 -3.77 -12.28
N TYR A 66 0.62 -2.64 -12.89
CA TYR A 66 2.01 -2.21 -13.07
C TYR A 66 2.68 -1.94 -11.72
N MET A 67 2.00 -1.25 -10.81
CA MET A 67 2.46 -0.98 -9.44
C MET A 67 2.80 -2.27 -8.69
N THR A 68 1.89 -3.25 -8.72
CA THR A 68 2.04 -4.55 -8.06
C THR A 68 3.24 -5.32 -8.62
N ASN A 69 3.32 -5.46 -9.94
CA ASN A 69 4.44 -6.12 -10.62
C ASN A 69 5.79 -5.45 -10.30
N LEU A 70 5.79 -4.12 -10.22
CA LEU A 70 6.97 -3.36 -9.87
C LEU A 70 7.39 -3.64 -8.43
N PHE A 71 6.46 -3.62 -7.48
CA PHE A 71 6.75 -3.93 -6.08
C PHE A 71 7.31 -5.35 -5.90
N GLU A 72 6.80 -6.34 -6.62
CA GLU A 72 7.36 -7.70 -6.59
C GLU A 72 8.79 -7.76 -7.13
N LEU A 73 9.06 -7.06 -8.24
CA LEU A 73 10.40 -6.96 -8.81
C LEU A 73 11.36 -6.32 -7.80
N ILE A 74 10.92 -5.26 -7.13
CA ILE A 74 11.68 -4.52 -6.12
C ILE A 74 11.98 -5.39 -4.91
N SER A 75 10.97 -6.09 -4.40
CA SER A 75 11.11 -7.01 -3.28
C SER A 75 12.16 -8.07 -3.59
N LYS A 76 12.14 -8.64 -4.81
CA LYS A 76 13.15 -9.62 -5.28
C LYS A 76 14.55 -9.02 -5.41
N ILE A 77 14.70 -7.81 -5.95
CA ILE A 77 16.01 -7.16 -6.19
C ILE A 77 16.63 -6.64 -4.89
N SER A 78 15.81 -6.14 -3.97
CA SER A 78 16.26 -5.51 -2.73
C SER A 78 17.06 -6.45 -1.82
N ARG A 79 16.79 -7.76 -1.89
CA ARG A 79 17.35 -8.76 -0.98
C ARG A 79 17.14 -8.40 0.50
N LEU A 80 16.11 -7.61 0.82
CA LEU A 80 15.69 -7.39 2.20
C LEU A 80 15.05 -8.66 2.73
N THR A 81 15.18 -8.90 4.04
CA THR A 81 14.39 -9.93 4.68
C THR A 81 12.92 -9.51 4.75
N SER A 82 12.00 -10.48 4.83
CA SER A 82 10.57 -10.21 4.99
C SER A 82 10.30 -9.28 6.19
N LYS A 83 11.00 -9.50 7.30
CA LYS A 83 10.93 -8.65 8.51
C LYS A 83 11.35 -7.20 8.24
N GLN A 84 12.44 -6.97 7.52
CA GLN A 84 12.90 -5.62 7.18
C GLN A 84 11.88 -4.90 6.30
N LEU A 85 11.38 -5.56 5.27
CA LEU A 85 10.40 -4.98 4.36
C LEU A 85 9.07 -4.70 5.07
N SER A 86 8.62 -5.62 5.93
CA SER A 86 7.47 -5.47 6.81
C SER A 86 7.61 -4.24 7.72
N THR A 87 8.76 -4.06 8.37
CA THR A 87 9.01 -2.87 9.22
C THR A 87 8.95 -1.56 8.42
N ILE A 88 9.47 -1.54 7.19
CA ILE A 88 9.40 -0.35 6.32
C ILE A 88 7.95 -0.03 5.96
N ILE A 89 7.17 -1.04 5.55
CA ILE A 89 5.76 -0.89 5.21
C ILE A 89 4.98 -0.33 6.40
N VAL A 90 5.15 -0.90 7.60
CA VAL A 90 4.47 -0.42 8.81
C VAL A 90 4.83 1.03 9.11
N LYS A 91 6.12 1.40 9.03
CA LYS A 91 6.54 2.79 9.22
C LYS A 91 5.91 3.74 8.22
N LYS A 92 5.84 3.35 6.94
CA LYS A 92 5.22 4.16 5.89
C LYS A 92 3.71 4.29 6.07
N LEU A 93 3.01 3.20 6.39
CA LEU A 93 1.59 3.23 6.73
C LEU A 93 1.32 4.13 7.93
N SER A 94 2.11 3.99 9.00
CA SER A 94 1.94 4.79 10.21
C SER A 94 2.13 6.29 9.94
N ARG A 95 3.15 6.65 9.16
CA ARG A 95 3.39 8.03 8.75
C ARG A 95 2.28 8.56 7.84
N ALA A 96 1.81 7.76 6.89
CA ALA A 96 0.75 8.16 5.97
C ALA A 96 -0.58 8.40 6.71
N ILE A 97 -0.94 7.52 7.66
CA ILE A 97 -2.10 7.67 8.54
C ILE A 97 -1.98 8.93 9.40
N SER A 98 -0.81 9.15 10.02
CA SER A 98 -0.56 10.33 10.87
C SER A 98 -0.66 11.64 10.09
N ASN A 99 -0.33 11.62 8.80
CA ASN A 99 -0.43 12.77 7.90
C ASN A 99 -1.75 12.83 7.13
N GLU A 100 -2.73 11.96 7.45
CA GLU A 100 -4.02 11.83 6.75
C GLU A 100 -3.91 11.58 5.23
N ASN A 101 -2.78 11.04 4.77
CA ASN A 101 -2.55 10.68 3.38
C ASN A 101 -3.07 9.26 3.09
N PHE A 102 -4.39 9.12 3.10
CA PHE A 102 -5.06 7.84 2.91
C PHE A 102 -4.93 7.28 1.49
N ASP A 103 -4.73 8.13 0.47
CA ASP A 103 -4.50 7.68 -0.89
C ASP A 103 -3.19 6.87 -0.98
N LEU A 104 -2.15 7.32 -0.27
CA LEU A 104 -0.90 6.55 -0.14
C LEU A 104 -1.12 5.28 0.67
N CYS A 105 -1.89 5.33 1.77
CA CYS A 105 -2.22 4.14 2.56
C CYS A 105 -2.89 3.07 1.70
N GLU A 106 -3.93 3.42 0.94
CA GLU A 106 -4.64 2.47 0.09
C GLU A 106 -3.70 1.88 -0.96
N LYS A 107 -2.88 2.70 -1.64
CA LYS A 107 -1.93 2.19 -2.63
C LYS A 107 -0.90 1.23 -2.03
N ILE A 108 -0.40 1.52 -0.83
CA ILE A 108 0.49 0.60 -0.12
C ILE A 108 -0.27 -0.69 0.20
N LEU A 109 -1.45 -0.58 0.79
CA LEU A 109 -2.26 -1.72 1.22
C LEU A 109 -2.72 -2.59 0.06
N HIS A 110 -2.87 -2.05 -1.16
CA HIS A 110 -3.23 -2.80 -2.35
C HIS A 110 -2.07 -3.60 -2.97
N LEU A 111 -0.82 -3.37 -2.56
CA LEU A 111 0.33 -4.15 -3.03
C LEU A 111 0.16 -5.65 -2.71
N SER A 112 0.77 -6.52 -3.53
CA SER A 112 0.78 -7.96 -3.30
C SER A 112 1.72 -8.30 -2.14
N PHE A 113 1.14 -8.57 -0.97
CA PHE A 113 1.87 -9.02 0.22
C PHE A 113 1.82 -10.55 0.39
N GLN A 114 1.55 -11.33 -0.66
CA GLN A 114 1.18 -12.75 -0.56
C GLN A 114 2.16 -13.66 0.22
N THR A 115 3.38 -13.17 0.51
CA THR A 115 4.39 -13.87 1.34
C THR A 115 4.94 -13.02 2.49
N LEU A 116 4.44 -11.80 2.69
CA LEU A 116 4.88 -10.85 3.69
C LEU A 116 3.89 -10.81 4.84
N GLN A 117 4.26 -11.41 5.96
CA GLN A 117 3.62 -11.13 7.23
C GLN A 117 3.97 -9.69 7.63
N ILE A 118 2.99 -8.80 7.55
CA ILE A 118 3.11 -7.47 8.11
C ILE A 118 2.88 -7.64 9.61
N SER A 119 3.93 -7.48 10.42
CA SER A 119 3.81 -7.56 11.87
C SER A 119 3.55 -6.16 12.40
N LEU A 120 2.32 -5.86 12.79
CA LEU A 120 2.00 -4.70 13.60
C LEU A 120 1.93 -5.13 15.04
N SER A 121 2.71 -4.45 15.88
CA SER A 121 2.53 -4.61 17.30
C SER A 121 1.21 -3.99 17.75
N THR A 122 0.56 -4.61 18.73
CA THR A 122 -0.58 -4.08 19.49
C THR A 122 -0.44 -2.59 19.81
N PHE A 123 0.73 -2.18 20.29
CA PHE A 123 1.00 -0.79 20.65
C PHE A 123 0.94 0.18 19.45
N GLU A 124 1.45 -0.24 18.28
CA GLU A 124 1.40 0.58 17.06
C GLU A 124 -0.03 0.74 16.54
N LEU A 125 -0.85 -0.31 16.61
CA LEU A 125 -2.27 -0.27 16.24
C LEU A 125 -3.04 0.72 17.13
N ILE A 126 -2.91 0.59 18.46
CA ILE A 126 -3.53 1.49 19.43
C ILE A 126 -3.12 2.95 19.14
N LYS A 127 -1.82 3.18 18.92
CA LYS A 127 -1.31 4.52 18.63
C LYS A 127 -1.96 5.10 17.37
N LEU A 128 -2.12 4.31 16.31
CA LEU A 128 -2.76 4.75 15.07
C LEU A 128 -4.24 5.08 15.26
N ILE A 129 -4.95 4.25 16.03
CA ILE A 129 -6.38 4.44 16.32
C ILE A 129 -6.63 5.75 17.06
N HIS A 130 -5.76 6.10 18.02
CA HIS A 130 -5.93 7.32 18.81
C HIS A 130 -5.32 8.57 18.17
N SER A 131 -4.38 8.44 17.24
CA SER A 131 -3.72 9.61 16.63
C SER A 131 -4.45 10.18 15.42
N CYS A 132 -5.41 9.47 14.83
CA CYS A 132 -6.04 9.86 13.58
C CYS A 132 -7.41 10.53 13.79
N SER A 133 -7.61 11.70 13.17
CA SER A 133 -8.88 12.43 13.26
C SER A 133 -9.97 11.81 12.35
N ASN A 134 -9.60 11.33 11.17
CA ASN A 134 -10.51 10.76 10.19
C ASN A 134 -10.75 9.26 10.42
N LYS A 135 -11.58 9.03 11.42
CA LYS A 135 -12.07 7.75 11.93
C LYS A 135 -12.50 6.74 10.84
N ASN A 136 -13.28 7.18 9.86
CA ASN A 136 -13.82 6.29 8.81
C ASN A 136 -12.74 5.78 7.84
N LYS A 137 -11.86 6.66 7.38
CA LYS A 137 -10.77 6.27 6.46
C LYS A 137 -9.71 5.43 7.16
N LEU A 138 -9.46 5.70 8.44
CA LEU A 138 -8.60 4.88 9.28
C LEU A 138 -9.14 3.45 9.40
N ILE A 139 -10.42 3.28 9.74
CA ILE A 139 -11.04 1.95 9.82
C ILE A 139 -10.87 1.19 8.51
N ARG A 140 -11.19 1.83 7.37
CA ARG A 140 -11.04 1.20 6.05
C ARG A 140 -9.60 0.70 5.80
N CYS A 141 -8.59 1.51 6.13
CA CYS A 141 -7.19 1.11 5.99
C CYS A 141 -6.83 -0.05 6.94
N LEU A 142 -7.27 0.00 8.19
CA LEU A 142 -7.02 -1.06 9.17
C LEU A 142 -7.73 -2.36 8.78
N SER A 143 -8.95 -2.30 8.26
CA SER A 143 -9.69 -3.48 7.78
C SER A 143 -8.94 -4.19 6.65
N ILE A 144 -8.46 -3.45 5.64
CA ILE A 144 -7.68 -4.05 4.52
C ILE A 144 -6.38 -4.67 5.04
N LEU A 145 -5.69 -3.96 5.95
CA LEU A 145 -4.45 -4.44 6.56
C LEU A 145 -4.68 -5.74 7.32
N ILE A 146 -5.73 -5.80 8.13
CA ILE A 146 -6.06 -6.98 8.90
C ILE A 146 -6.49 -8.14 7.99
N GLU A 147 -7.40 -7.91 7.06
CA GLU A 147 -7.88 -8.95 6.13
C GLU A 147 -6.71 -9.64 5.41
N LYS A 148 -5.73 -8.85 4.95
CA LYS A 148 -4.53 -9.38 4.29
C LYS A 148 -3.58 -10.14 5.21
N ASN A 149 -3.59 -9.87 6.52
CA ASN A 149 -2.70 -10.52 7.49
C ASN A 149 -3.38 -11.62 8.31
N LEU A 150 -4.71 -11.72 8.28
CA LEU A 150 -5.50 -12.74 8.98
C LEU A 150 -5.02 -14.18 8.70
N PRO A 151 -4.61 -14.58 7.47
CA PRO A 151 -4.09 -15.92 7.21
C PRO A 151 -2.76 -16.23 7.91
N HIS A 152 -2.07 -15.21 8.42
CA HIS A 152 -0.73 -15.32 8.99
C HIS A 152 -0.71 -15.13 10.51
N ASP A 153 -1.71 -14.45 11.08
CA ASP A 153 -1.77 -14.17 12.52
C ASP A 153 -3.23 -13.93 12.97
N CYS A 154 -3.72 -14.82 13.83
CA CYS A 154 -5.09 -14.77 14.36
C CYS A 154 -5.30 -13.65 15.38
N GLU A 155 -4.24 -13.06 15.96
CA GLU A 155 -4.36 -11.95 16.92
C GLU A 155 -4.99 -10.71 16.27
N TYR A 156 -4.89 -10.57 14.95
CA TYR A 156 -5.54 -9.49 14.21
C TYR A 156 -7.08 -9.54 14.26
N LEU A 157 -7.69 -10.71 14.48
CA LEU A 157 -9.14 -10.83 14.63
C LEU A 157 -9.62 -10.09 15.89
N SER A 158 -8.88 -10.22 17.00
CA SER A 158 -9.17 -9.51 18.24
C SER A 158 -9.10 -7.98 18.04
N TRP A 159 -8.20 -7.51 17.16
CA TRP A 159 -8.10 -6.10 16.81
C TRP A 159 -9.28 -5.60 15.98
N ILE A 160 -9.78 -6.40 15.02
CA ILE A 160 -11.01 -6.05 14.29
C ILE A 160 -12.14 -5.84 15.30
N LEU A 161 -12.28 -6.77 16.23
CA LEU A 161 -13.30 -6.70 17.26
C LEU A 161 -13.11 -5.44 18.11
N ILE A 162 -11.92 -5.19 18.67
CA ILE A 162 -11.67 -3.98 19.49
C ILE A 162 -11.96 -2.70 18.72
N ILE A 163 -11.53 -2.59 17.47
CA ILE A 163 -11.81 -1.41 16.62
C ILE A 163 -13.32 -1.24 16.42
N ILE A 164 -14.04 -2.33 16.14
CA ILE A 164 -15.51 -2.31 15.99
C ILE A 164 -16.17 -1.91 17.32
N PHE A 165 -15.74 -2.48 18.45
CA PHE A 165 -16.25 -2.19 19.78
C PHE A 165 -15.99 -0.73 20.20
N GLU A 166 -14.79 -0.19 19.99
CA GLU A 166 -14.50 1.20 20.36
C GLU A 166 -15.22 2.23 19.50
N TYR A 167 -15.52 1.91 18.23
CA TYR A 167 -16.07 2.89 17.29
C TYR A 167 -17.57 2.77 17.05
N TYR A 168 -18.13 1.56 17.04
CA TYR A 168 -19.54 1.34 16.72
C TYR A 168 -20.40 1.07 17.97
N ILE A 169 -19.80 0.68 19.11
CA ILE A 169 -20.57 0.39 20.33
C ILE A 169 -20.79 1.62 21.23
N ILE A 170 -20.23 2.76 20.86
CA ILE A 170 -20.86 4.05 21.21
C ILE A 170 -22.01 4.29 20.21
N GLY A 171 -23.04 3.44 20.20
CA GLY A 171 -24.21 3.66 19.35
C GLY A 171 -25.14 2.48 19.08
N ASP A 172 -24.63 1.31 18.68
CA ASP A 172 -25.49 0.28 18.09
C ASP A 172 -25.50 -1.06 18.87
N GLU A 173 -26.55 -1.22 19.68
CA GLU A 173 -26.90 -2.45 20.43
C GLU A 173 -27.09 -3.68 19.50
N ILE A 174 -27.42 -3.45 18.22
CA ILE A 174 -27.75 -4.47 17.22
C ILE A 174 -26.54 -5.34 16.84
N ILE A 175 -25.33 -4.76 16.83
CA ILE A 175 -24.10 -5.51 16.46
C ILE A 175 -23.68 -6.45 17.60
N ILE A 176 -23.89 -6.04 18.86
CA ILE A 176 -23.64 -6.88 20.04
C ILE A 176 -24.59 -8.08 20.03
N GLU A 177 -25.87 -7.85 19.74
CA GLU A 177 -26.88 -8.91 19.70
C GLU A 177 -26.61 -9.93 18.58
N TYR A 178 -26.07 -9.50 17.43
CA TYR A 178 -25.66 -10.40 16.36
C TYR A 178 -24.42 -11.24 16.71
N LEU A 179 -23.44 -10.65 17.41
CA LEU A 179 -22.22 -11.34 17.84
C LEU A 179 -22.43 -12.31 19.01
N LEU A 180 -23.38 -12.02 19.91
CA LEU A 180 -23.70 -12.88 21.05
C LEU A 180 -24.65 -14.04 20.72
N ASN A 181 -25.31 -14.00 19.56
CA ASN A 181 -26.25 -15.04 19.10
C ASN A 181 -25.66 -16.01 18.05
N LEU A 182 -24.34 -15.96 17.83
CA LEU A 182 -23.56 -16.98 17.10
C LEU A 182 -22.87 -17.93 18.10
#